data_AF-A0A3M0IWD0-F1
#
_entry.id   AF-A0A3M0IWD0-F1
#
_cell.length_a   1.000
_cell.length_b   1.000
_cell.length_c   1.000
_cell.angle_alpha   90.00
_cell.angle_beta   90.00
_cell.angle_gamma   90.00
#
_symmetry.space_group_name_H-M   'P 1'
#
loop_
_entity.id
_entity.type
_entity.pdbx_description
1 polymer ?
#
loop_
_entity_poly.entity_id
_entity_poly.type
_entity_poly.pdbx_seq_one_letter_code
_entity_poly.pdbx_strand_id
1 'polypeptide(L)'
;MGGAAGGVGFVNAPLTASEVRNFKKELGNLVEDPIGVSNQIDQFLGPNTYTWEELSSILKILFSAEESRMIRTAGMRIWERENRMGPPGEYKLPVVDPRWNPNREEDRRSMEDYRKLMIRGIKESVPRSSNTKLAFDSMQGKDETPATWLNRLRKNFQLYSSIDPDSPEGQILLKTQFVTKSWPDIRRKIEKMEDWQEKGVNELLREALRVYLRREEEKTKAKARIIVAVARESIKAPSGQGLPGKKTLNQRGKERK
;
A
#
# COMPACT_ATOMS: atom_id res chain seq x y z
N MET A 1 -47.10 16.31 29.14
CA MET A 1 -45.67 16.66 29.29
C MET A 1 -44.88 15.73 28.40
N GLY A 2 -44.35 16.24 27.29
CA GLY A 2 -43.56 15.46 26.34
C GLY A 2 -42.16 15.23 26.88
N GLY A 3 -41.77 13.97 27.01
CA GLY A 3 -40.42 13.59 27.45
C GLY A 3 -39.38 14.08 26.45
N ALA A 4 -38.33 14.72 26.98
CA ALA A 4 -37.17 15.13 26.22
C ALA A 4 -36.51 13.90 25.59
N ALA A 5 -36.45 13.88 24.26
CA ALA A 5 -35.63 12.93 23.53
C ALA A 5 -34.17 13.20 23.88
N GLY A 6 -33.53 12.23 24.55
CA GLY A 6 -32.10 12.28 24.85
C GLY A 6 -31.30 12.44 23.57
N GLY A 7 -30.56 13.53 23.47
CA GLY A 7 -29.59 13.73 22.40
C GLY A 7 -28.55 12.62 22.49
N VAL A 8 -28.46 11.81 21.44
CA VAL A 8 -27.38 10.84 21.25
C VAL A 8 -26.10 11.66 21.05
N GLY A 9 -25.36 11.89 22.13
CA GLY A 9 -24.03 12.48 22.06
C GLY A 9 -23.12 11.49 21.32
N PHE A 10 -22.63 11.88 20.16
CA PHE A 10 -21.59 11.13 19.46
C PHE A 10 -20.28 11.31 20.23
N VAL A 11 -19.99 10.39 21.16
CA VAL A 11 -18.75 10.38 21.92
C VAL A 11 -17.73 9.56 21.14
N ASN A 12 -17.00 10.21 20.22
CA ASN A 12 -15.76 9.64 19.71
C ASN A 12 -14.61 10.17 20.58
N ALA A 13 -13.72 9.29 21.05
CA ALA A 13 -12.51 9.73 21.71
C ALA A 13 -11.62 10.46 20.69
N PRO A 14 -11.19 11.70 20.97
CA PRO A 14 -10.32 12.43 20.06
C PRO A 14 -8.96 11.75 19.94
N LEU A 15 -8.42 11.72 18.72
CA LEU A 15 -7.05 11.25 18.49
C LEU A 15 -6.07 12.14 19.26
N THR A 16 -5.20 11.51 20.03
CA THR A 16 -4.16 12.22 20.78
C THR A 16 -3.04 12.68 19.85
N ALA A 17 -2.40 13.79 20.20
CA ALA A 17 -1.26 14.28 19.42
C ALA A 17 -0.10 13.27 19.37
N SER A 18 0.04 12.39 20.37
CA SER A 18 0.99 11.27 20.36
C SER A 18 0.66 10.22 19.31
N GLU A 19 -0.61 9.82 19.19
CA GLU A 19 -1.04 8.85 18.17
C GLU A 19 -0.79 9.38 16.76
N VAL A 20 -1.14 10.65 16.51
CA VAL A 20 -0.92 11.29 15.21
C VAL A 20 0.58 11.41 14.89
N ARG A 21 1.41 11.76 15.89
CA ARG A 21 2.88 11.81 15.70
C ARG A 21 3.51 10.44 15.46
N ASN A 22 2.97 9.39 16.09
CA ASN A 22 3.44 8.03 15.85
C ASN A 22 3.03 7.56 14.46
N PHE A 23 1.78 7.78 14.06
CA PHE A 23 1.31 7.52 12.72
C PHE A 23 2.11 8.27 11.65
N LYS A 24 2.47 9.54 11.89
CA LYS A 24 3.34 10.30 10.96
C LYS A 24 4.68 9.61 10.66
N LYS A 25 5.24 8.85 11.60
CA LYS A 25 6.51 8.13 11.37
C LYS A 25 6.35 6.97 10.40
N GLU A 26 5.16 6.41 10.30
CA GLU A 26 4.80 5.30 9.40
C GLU A 26 4.18 5.78 8.08
N LEU A 27 3.73 7.04 8.05
CA LEU A 27 3.11 7.65 6.88
C LEU A 27 4.11 7.71 5.72
N GLY A 28 3.65 7.27 4.55
CA GLY A 28 4.42 7.40 3.30
C GLY A 28 4.70 8.85 2.91
N ASN A 29 5.58 9.04 1.93
CA ASN A 29 5.85 10.36 1.37
C ASN A 29 4.71 10.77 0.42
N LEU A 30 4.13 11.96 0.61
CA LEU A 30 3.00 12.45 -0.20
C LEU A 30 3.34 12.56 -1.68
N VAL A 31 4.52 13.08 -2.00
CA VAL A 31 4.97 13.29 -3.39
C VAL A 31 5.26 11.95 -4.06
N GLU A 32 5.83 11.01 -3.31
CA GLU A 32 6.15 9.67 -3.83
C GLU A 32 4.93 8.77 -3.96
N ASP A 33 3.93 8.80 -3.07
CA ASP A 33 2.73 7.97 -3.20
C ASP A 33 1.48 8.65 -2.59
N PRO A 34 0.88 9.63 -3.29
CA PRO A 34 -0.30 10.35 -2.78
C PRO A 34 -1.51 9.42 -2.58
N ILE A 35 -1.60 8.32 -3.33
CA ILE A 35 -2.69 7.36 -3.23
C ILE A 35 -2.52 6.48 -1.99
N GLY A 36 -1.32 5.93 -1.77
CA GLY A 36 -1.01 5.17 -0.57
C GLY A 36 -1.18 6.00 0.70
N VAL A 37 -0.67 7.23 0.69
CA VAL A 37 -0.85 8.19 1.80
C VAL A 37 -2.33 8.49 2.06
N SER A 38 -3.12 8.74 1.00
CA SER A 38 -4.58 8.92 1.12
C SER A 38 -5.26 7.71 1.77
N ASN A 39 -4.91 6.49 1.38
CA ASN A 39 -5.51 5.27 1.91
C ASN A 39 -5.11 5.04 3.38
N GLN A 40 -3.84 5.27 3.73
CA GLN A 40 -3.34 5.15 5.11
C GLN A 40 -4.07 6.13 6.04
N ILE A 41 -4.26 7.38 5.60
CA ILE A 41 -4.96 8.39 6.40
C ILE A 41 -6.46 8.07 6.54
N ASP A 42 -7.12 7.66 5.46
CA ASP A 42 -8.53 7.29 5.51
C ASP A 42 -8.77 6.12 6.48
N GLN A 43 -7.87 5.13 6.48
CA GLN A 43 -7.88 4.02 7.42
C GLN A 43 -7.59 4.46 8.86
N PHE A 44 -6.60 5.33 9.06
CA PHE A 44 -6.23 5.86 10.38
C PHE A 44 -7.37 6.67 11.02
N LEU A 45 -8.04 7.51 10.23
CA LEU A 45 -9.18 8.29 10.69
C LEU A 45 -10.40 7.40 10.95
N GLY A 46 -10.56 6.32 10.18
CA GLY A 46 -11.69 5.40 10.29
C GLY A 46 -13.03 6.08 9.98
N PRO A 47 -14.17 5.47 10.39
CA PRO A 47 -15.51 6.01 10.15
C PRO A 47 -15.88 7.15 11.11
N ASN A 48 -14.97 7.60 11.96
CA ASN A 48 -15.24 8.60 12.98
C ASN A 48 -15.54 9.97 12.37
N THR A 49 -16.48 10.69 12.98
CA THR A 49 -16.68 12.11 12.73
C THR A 49 -15.69 12.89 13.58
N TYR A 50 -14.96 13.80 12.93
CA TYR A 50 -14.03 14.72 13.57
C TYR A 50 -14.48 16.14 13.27
N THR A 51 -14.33 17.02 14.26
CA THR A 51 -14.53 18.46 14.11
C THR A 51 -13.49 19.07 13.18
N TRP A 52 -13.75 20.31 12.73
CA TRP A 52 -12.78 21.05 11.93
C TRP A 52 -11.46 21.25 12.68
N GLU A 53 -11.50 21.58 13.97
CA GLU A 53 -10.29 21.79 14.79
C GLU A 53 -9.44 20.51 14.91
N GLU A 54 -10.08 19.36 15.13
CA GLU A 54 -9.40 18.07 15.23
C GLU A 54 -8.75 17.70 13.90
N LEU A 55 -9.48 17.75 12.78
CA LEU A 55 -8.91 17.43 11.46
C LEU A 55 -7.81 18.43 11.07
N SER A 56 -8.02 19.73 11.31
CA SER A 56 -7.02 20.76 11.05
C SER A 56 -5.74 20.51 11.85
N SER A 57 -5.87 20.11 13.12
CA SER A 57 -4.73 19.78 13.98
C SER A 57 -4.00 18.51 13.53
N ILE A 58 -4.74 17.46 13.16
CA ILE A 58 -4.18 16.23 12.60
C ILE A 58 -3.36 16.57 11.35
N LEU A 59 -3.95 17.29 10.40
CA LEU A 59 -3.30 17.62 9.13
C LEU A 59 -2.04 18.47 9.32
N LYS A 60 -2.05 19.45 10.24
CA LYS A 60 -0.87 20.25 10.60
C LYS A 60 0.26 19.41 11.19
N ILE A 61 -0.07 18.32 11.89
CA ILE A 61 0.94 17.38 12.35
C ILE A 61 1.46 16.59 11.15
N LEU A 62 0.59 16.02 10.31
CA LEU A 62 0.97 15.11 9.22
C LEU A 62 1.75 15.80 8.09
N PHE A 63 1.35 16.99 7.68
CA PHE A 63 1.82 17.64 6.45
C PHE A 63 2.54 18.95 6.72
N SER A 64 3.47 19.31 5.83
CA SER A 64 4.03 20.66 5.75
C SER A 64 2.97 21.67 5.27
N ALA A 65 3.29 22.97 5.38
CA ALA A 65 2.43 24.03 4.88
C ALA A 65 2.25 23.96 3.35
N GLU A 66 3.28 23.53 2.61
CA GLU A 66 3.21 23.37 1.16
C GLU A 66 2.28 22.22 0.78
N GLU A 67 2.51 21.04 1.35
CA GLU A 67 1.67 19.86 1.12
C GLU A 67 0.20 20.15 1.48
N SER A 68 -0.03 20.83 2.61
CA SER A 68 -1.38 21.25 3.02
C SER A 68 -2.03 22.18 1.99
N ARG A 69 -1.27 23.11 1.39
CA ARG A 69 -1.77 24.00 0.33
C ARG A 69 -2.10 23.22 -0.95
N MET A 70 -1.24 22.28 -1.34
CA MET A 70 -1.47 21.42 -2.50
C MET A 70 -2.74 20.58 -2.33
N ILE A 71 -2.87 19.91 -1.18
CA ILE A 71 -4.04 19.08 -0.83
C ILE A 71 -5.32 19.92 -0.86
N ARG A 72 -5.32 21.08 -0.22
CA ARG A 72 -6.49 21.99 -0.21
C ARG A 72 -6.86 22.44 -1.61
N THR A 73 -5.88 22.84 -2.42
CA THR A 73 -6.11 23.29 -3.79
C THR A 73 -6.72 22.19 -4.65
N ALA A 74 -6.22 20.97 -4.53
CA ALA A 74 -6.79 19.81 -5.21
C ALA A 74 -8.22 19.53 -4.74
N GLY A 75 -8.47 19.53 -3.42
CA GLY A 75 -9.80 19.35 -2.87
C GLY A 75 -10.83 20.40 -3.36
N MET A 76 -10.43 21.67 -3.49
CA MET A 76 -11.31 22.71 -4.02
C MET A 76 -11.65 22.48 -5.49
N ARG A 77 -10.65 22.13 -6.32
CA ARG A 77 -10.86 21.80 -7.74
C ARG A 77 -11.79 20.60 -7.92
N ILE A 78 -11.67 19.60 -7.04
CA ILE A 78 -12.55 18.44 -7.02
C ILE A 78 -14.00 18.86 -6.78
N TRP A 79 -14.22 19.65 -5.73
CA TRP A 79 -15.55 20.16 -5.39
C TRP A 79 -16.16 20.97 -6.54
N GLU A 80 -15.42 21.93 -7.08
CA GLU A 80 -15.90 22.82 -8.15
C GLU A 80 -16.23 22.06 -9.44
N ARG A 81 -15.47 21.01 -9.76
CA ARG A 81 -15.73 20.14 -10.90
C ARG A 81 -17.05 19.38 -10.76
N GLU A 82 -17.36 18.90 -9.57
CA GLU A 82 -18.54 18.08 -9.27
C GLU A 82 -19.78 18.93 -8.96
N ASN A 83 -19.58 20.16 -8.52
CA ASN A 83 -20.62 21.03 -8.01
C ASN A 83 -20.57 22.41 -8.69
N ARG A 84 -20.64 22.41 -10.03
CA ARG A 84 -20.47 23.59 -10.90
C ARG A 84 -21.37 24.79 -10.56
N MET A 85 -22.54 24.55 -9.97
CA MET A 85 -23.52 25.60 -9.65
C MET A 85 -23.66 25.90 -8.15
N GLY A 86 -22.92 25.23 -7.27
CA GLY A 86 -23.01 25.52 -5.84
C GLY A 86 -21.85 26.39 -5.33
N PRO A 87 -21.64 26.43 -4.00
CA PRO A 87 -20.71 27.38 -3.41
C PRO A 87 -19.26 27.10 -3.84
N PRO A 88 -18.39 28.13 -3.85
CA PRO A 88 -16.96 27.95 -4.10
C PRO A 88 -16.31 26.91 -3.17
N GLY A 89 -15.23 26.27 -3.64
CA GLY A 89 -14.52 25.25 -2.86
C GLY A 89 -14.00 25.76 -1.51
N GLU A 90 -13.75 27.06 -1.39
CA GLU A 90 -13.29 27.71 -0.15
C GLU A 90 -14.26 27.55 1.02
N TYR A 91 -15.57 27.49 0.75
CA TYR A 91 -16.60 27.26 1.77
C TYR A 91 -16.57 25.82 2.30
N LYS A 92 -16.12 24.88 1.47
CA LYS A 92 -16.02 23.45 1.83
C LYS A 92 -14.67 23.08 2.40
N LEU A 93 -13.63 23.85 2.11
CA LEU A 93 -12.28 23.70 2.66
C LEU A 93 -11.81 25.01 3.32
N PRO A 94 -12.47 25.44 4.42
CA PRO A 94 -12.11 26.68 5.10
C PRO A 94 -10.75 26.57 5.79
N VAL A 95 -10.00 27.68 5.77
CA VAL A 95 -8.66 27.81 6.41
C VAL A 95 -8.78 28.27 7.87
N VAL A 96 -9.89 28.92 8.21
CA VAL A 96 -10.25 29.37 9.56
C VAL A 96 -11.40 28.54 10.09
N ASP A 97 -11.56 28.51 11.41
CA ASP A 97 -12.63 27.75 12.06
C ASP A 97 -14.01 28.23 11.57
N PRO A 98 -14.79 27.36 10.90
CA PRO A 98 -16.13 27.70 10.43
C PRO A 98 -17.18 27.66 11.55
N ARG A 99 -16.82 27.27 12.78
CA ARG A 99 -17.70 27.12 13.95
C ARG A 99 -18.84 26.12 13.72
N TRP A 100 -18.57 25.06 12.97
CA TRP A 100 -19.53 23.98 12.73
C TRP A 100 -19.91 23.27 14.03
N ASN A 101 -21.21 23.18 14.31
CA ASN A 101 -21.74 22.53 15.50
C ASN A 101 -22.05 21.04 15.22
N PRO A 102 -21.41 20.08 15.91
CA PRO A 102 -21.67 18.65 15.70
C PRO A 102 -23.13 18.22 15.92
N ASN A 103 -23.91 19.02 16.67
CA ASN A 103 -25.32 18.73 16.94
C ASN A 103 -26.25 19.20 15.82
N ARG A 104 -25.78 20.06 14.91
CA ARG A 104 -26.54 20.53 13.75
C ARG A 104 -26.25 19.64 12.55
N GLU A 105 -27.28 19.15 11.89
CA GLU A 105 -27.02 18.20 10.80
C GLU A 105 -26.36 18.84 9.57
N GLU A 106 -26.70 20.08 9.23
CA GLU A 106 -26.02 20.80 8.15
C GLU A 106 -24.51 20.95 8.38
N ASP A 107 -24.12 21.19 9.62
CA ASP A 107 -22.74 21.31 10.04
C ASP A 107 -22.04 19.95 10.03
N ARG A 108 -22.73 18.86 10.42
CA ARG A 108 -22.20 17.50 10.27
C ARG A 108 -21.93 17.14 8.82
N ARG A 109 -22.84 17.47 7.90
CA ARG A 109 -22.61 17.30 6.46
C ARG A 109 -21.38 18.08 6.00
N SER A 110 -21.20 19.29 6.52
CA SER A 110 -20.03 20.11 6.20
C SER A 110 -18.72 19.52 6.73
N MET A 111 -18.72 18.94 7.94
CA MET A 111 -17.57 18.19 8.47
C MET A 111 -17.25 16.94 7.63
N GLU A 112 -18.30 16.20 7.20
CA GLU A 112 -18.14 15.02 6.36
C GLU A 112 -17.58 15.39 4.98
N ASP A 113 -18.11 16.44 4.36
CA ASP A 113 -17.59 17.00 3.11
C ASP A 113 -16.13 17.42 3.26
N TYR A 114 -15.78 18.11 4.35
CA TYR A 114 -14.41 18.52 4.64
C TYR A 114 -13.48 17.30 4.72
N ARG A 115 -13.83 16.27 5.50
CA ARG A 115 -13.06 15.02 5.57
C ARG A 115 -12.92 14.38 4.19
N LYS A 116 -14.01 14.21 3.44
CA LYS A 116 -14.00 13.58 2.12
C LYS A 116 -13.14 14.35 1.12
N LEU A 117 -13.30 15.66 1.04
CA LEU A 117 -12.54 16.51 0.14
C LEU A 117 -11.05 16.58 0.52
N MET A 118 -10.73 16.50 1.82
CA MET A 118 -9.34 16.38 2.27
C MET A 118 -8.70 15.08 1.82
N ILE A 119 -9.34 13.93 2.06
CA ILE A 119 -8.83 12.61 1.61
C ILE A 119 -8.66 12.58 0.08
N ARG A 120 -9.67 13.05 -0.66
CA ARG A 120 -9.59 13.12 -2.12
C ARG A 120 -8.57 14.14 -2.62
N GLY A 121 -8.42 15.25 -1.91
CA GLY A 121 -7.41 16.27 -2.15
C GLY A 121 -6.01 15.69 -2.02
N ILE A 122 -5.75 14.84 -1.02
CA ILE A 122 -4.47 14.12 -0.88
C ILE A 122 -4.20 13.28 -2.13
N LYS A 123 -5.20 12.52 -2.58
CA LYS A 123 -5.11 11.65 -3.75
C LYS A 123 -4.81 12.39 -5.06
N GLU A 124 -5.31 13.62 -5.24
CA GLU A 124 -5.11 14.45 -6.45
C GLU A 124 -4.12 15.61 -6.23
N SER A 125 -3.45 15.69 -5.08
CA SER A 125 -2.58 16.82 -4.70
C SER A 125 -1.32 16.92 -5.56
N VAL A 126 -0.81 15.77 -6.00
CA VAL A 126 0.37 15.66 -6.84
C VAL A 126 -0.09 15.39 -8.27
N PRO A 127 0.33 16.21 -9.27
CA PRO A 127 0.00 15.96 -10.66
C PRO A 127 0.46 14.56 -11.08
N ARG A 128 -0.39 13.83 -11.82
CA ARG A 128 -0.05 12.47 -12.26
C ARG A 128 1.30 12.45 -12.99
N SER A 129 1.57 13.42 -13.86
CA SER A 129 2.82 13.54 -14.61
C SER A 129 4.08 13.76 -13.74
N SER A 130 3.95 14.12 -12.46
CA SER A 130 5.07 14.42 -11.57
C SER A 130 5.65 13.19 -10.87
N ASN A 131 4.96 12.03 -10.88
CA ASN A 131 5.39 10.85 -10.13
C ASN A 131 5.97 9.74 -11.05
N THR A 132 7.03 10.12 -11.77
CA THR A 132 7.72 9.26 -12.74
C THR A 132 8.31 8.00 -12.10
N LYS A 133 8.75 8.08 -10.84
CA LYS A 133 9.31 6.95 -10.08
C LYS A 133 8.27 5.84 -9.91
N LEU A 134 7.06 6.13 -9.45
CA LEU A 134 6.02 5.12 -9.38
C LEU A 134 5.53 4.66 -10.76
N ALA A 135 5.47 5.57 -11.73
CA ALA A 135 5.06 5.24 -13.09
C ALA A 135 6.02 4.26 -13.79
N PHE A 136 7.34 4.45 -13.63
CA PHE A 136 8.34 3.82 -14.51
C PHE A 136 9.46 3.04 -13.79
N ASP A 137 9.69 3.25 -12.49
CA ASP A 137 10.82 2.61 -11.79
C ASP A 137 10.46 1.32 -11.05
N SER A 138 9.18 0.94 -11.05
CA SER A 138 8.74 -0.35 -10.53
C SER A 138 9.42 -1.52 -11.26
N MET A 139 9.77 -2.57 -10.53
CA MET A 139 10.30 -3.84 -11.07
C MET A 139 9.40 -5.02 -10.68
N GLN A 140 9.37 -6.06 -11.50
CA GLN A 140 8.71 -7.31 -11.17
C GLN A 140 9.36 -7.95 -9.95
N GLY A 141 8.56 -8.32 -8.95
CA GLY A 141 9.03 -9.08 -7.79
C GLY A 141 9.45 -10.50 -8.17
N LYS A 142 10.41 -11.08 -7.44
CA LYS A 142 10.92 -12.45 -7.71
C LYS A 142 9.80 -13.49 -7.81
N ASP A 143 8.86 -13.47 -6.86
CA ASP A 143 7.75 -14.42 -6.81
C ASP A 143 6.46 -13.86 -7.44
N GLU A 144 6.46 -12.62 -7.95
CA GLU A 144 5.33 -11.98 -8.61
C GLU A 144 5.10 -12.60 -10.01
N THR A 145 3.87 -13.00 -10.31
CA THR A 145 3.56 -13.55 -11.64
C THR A 145 3.67 -12.46 -12.71
N PRO A 146 4.08 -12.81 -13.95
CA PRO A 146 4.10 -11.85 -15.06
C PRO A 146 2.77 -11.14 -15.32
N ALA A 147 1.63 -11.81 -15.07
CA ALA A 147 0.31 -11.21 -15.24
C ALA A 147 0.03 -10.16 -14.15
N THR A 148 0.38 -10.46 -12.90
CA THR A 148 0.29 -9.50 -11.78
C THR A 148 1.18 -8.28 -12.06
N TRP A 149 2.40 -8.51 -12.53
CA TRP A 149 3.34 -7.47 -12.92
C TRP A 149 2.78 -6.55 -14.01
N LEU A 150 2.28 -7.12 -15.12
CA LEU A 150 1.70 -6.34 -16.21
C LEU A 150 0.49 -5.51 -15.74
N ASN A 151 -0.38 -6.08 -14.91
CA ASN A 151 -1.52 -5.35 -14.35
C ASN A 151 -1.09 -4.21 -13.43
N ARG A 152 -0.03 -4.41 -12.62
CA ARG A 152 0.54 -3.36 -11.77
C ARG A 152 1.14 -2.24 -12.60
N LEU A 153 1.88 -2.55 -13.68
CA LEU A 153 2.38 -1.56 -14.62
C LEU A 153 1.26 -0.72 -15.24
N ARG A 154 0.19 -1.34 -15.74
CA ARG A 154 -0.96 -0.62 -16.30
C ARG A 154 -1.59 0.33 -15.29
N LYS A 155 -1.79 -0.15 -14.06
CA LYS A 155 -2.29 0.69 -12.96
C LYS A 155 -1.36 1.86 -12.68
N ASN A 156 -0.05 1.64 -12.66
CA ASN A 156 0.91 2.70 -12.42
C ASN A 156 0.84 3.79 -13.50
N PHE A 157 0.66 3.42 -14.77
CA PHE A 157 0.50 4.40 -15.85
C PHE A 157 -0.79 5.20 -15.67
N GLN A 158 -1.90 4.55 -15.35
CA GLN A 158 -3.19 5.22 -15.12
C GLN A 158 -3.17 6.18 -13.93
N LEU A 159 -2.42 5.82 -12.88
CA LEU A 159 -2.40 6.55 -11.61
C LEU A 159 -1.33 7.65 -11.59
N TYR A 160 -0.17 7.41 -12.19
CA TYR A 160 1.04 8.21 -12.03
C TYR A 160 1.67 8.67 -13.36
N SER A 161 0.95 8.55 -14.48
CA SER A 161 1.37 9.11 -15.76
C SER A 161 0.19 9.80 -16.44
N SER A 162 0.50 10.75 -17.32
CA SER A 162 -0.48 11.31 -18.26
C SER A 162 -0.62 10.46 -19.53
N ILE A 163 0.23 9.45 -19.71
CA ILE A 163 0.21 8.54 -20.84
C ILE A 163 -0.90 7.51 -20.63
N ASP A 164 -1.87 7.49 -21.54
CA ASP A 164 -2.89 6.45 -21.57
C ASP A 164 -2.23 5.11 -21.95
N PRO A 165 -2.27 4.07 -21.10
CA PRO A 165 -1.66 2.77 -21.42
C PRO A 165 -2.27 2.10 -22.67
N ASP A 166 -3.47 2.52 -23.10
CA ASP A 166 -4.14 1.98 -24.28
C ASP A 166 -3.87 2.79 -25.57
N SER A 167 -3.18 3.93 -25.48
CA SER A 167 -2.71 4.67 -26.67
C SER A 167 -1.55 3.93 -27.37
N PRO A 168 -1.26 4.24 -28.65
CA PRO A 168 -0.10 3.68 -29.35
C PRO A 168 1.22 3.88 -28.60
N GLU A 169 1.47 5.10 -28.11
CA GLU A 169 2.67 5.45 -27.33
C GLU A 169 2.69 4.73 -25.99
N GLY A 170 1.53 4.63 -25.33
CA GLY A 170 1.34 3.91 -24.08
C GLY A 170 1.66 2.42 -24.22
N GLN A 171 1.21 1.78 -25.30
CA GLN A 171 1.47 0.36 -25.56
C GLN A 171 2.95 0.09 -25.86
N ILE A 172 3.63 0.98 -26.59
CA ILE A 172 5.08 0.89 -26.82
C ILE A 172 5.83 0.97 -25.48
N LEU A 173 5.50 1.95 -24.65
CA LEU A 173 6.15 2.13 -23.36
C LEU A 173 5.83 1.00 -22.38
N LEU A 174 4.57 0.56 -22.32
CA LEU A 174 4.12 -0.56 -21.48
C LEU A 174 4.86 -1.85 -21.84
N LYS A 175 5.03 -2.13 -23.14
CA LYS A 175 5.80 -3.27 -23.63
C LYS A 175 7.26 -3.19 -23.21
N THR A 176 7.90 -2.04 -23.46
CA THR A 176 9.29 -1.80 -23.09
C THR A 176 9.51 -1.96 -21.59
N GLN A 177 8.65 -1.38 -20.75
CA GLN A 177 8.74 -1.51 -19.29
C GLN A 177 8.47 -2.94 -18.83
N PHE A 178 7.46 -3.60 -19.40
CA PHE A 178 7.17 -5.01 -19.08
C PHE A 178 8.40 -5.88 -19.24
N VAL A 179 9.14 -5.75 -20.34
CA VAL A 179 10.34 -6.55 -20.61
C VAL A 179 11.53 -6.10 -19.76
N THR A 180 11.89 -4.82 -19.81
CA THR A 180 13.13 -4.31 -19.20
C THR A 180 13.13 -4.37 -17.67
N LYS A 181 11.95 -4.33 -17.05
CA LYS A 181 11.75 -4.38 -15.59
C LYS A 181 11.20 -5.73 -15.11
N SER A 182 11.05 -6.72 -16.00
CA SER A 182 10.77 -8.11 -15.62
C SER A 182 11.95 -8.72 -14.85
N TRP A 183 11.68 -9.79 -14.10
CA TRP A 183 12.71 -10.53 -13.39
C TRP A 183 13.80 -11.04 -14.37
N PRO A 184 15.08 -11.14 -13.96
CA PRO A 184 16.18 -11.33 -14.92
C PRO A 184 16.13 -12.58 -15.80
N ASP A 185 15.45 -13.65 -15.39
CA ASP A 185 15.26 -14.86 -16.22
C ASP A 185 14.25 -14.62 -17.37
N ILE A 186 13.11 -14.02 -17.06
CA ILE A 186 12.06 -13.62 -17.99
C ILE A 186 12.61 -12.59 -18.97
N ARG A 187 13.23 -11.52 -18.45
CA ARG A 187 13.84 -10.46 -19.26
C ARG A 187 14.82 -11.06 -20.28
N ARG A 188 15.79 -11.85 -19.82
CA ARG A 188 16.78 -12.49 -20.70
C ARG A 188 16.16 -13.45 -21.71
N LYS A 189 15.05 -14.12 -21.38
CA LYS A 189 14.35 -14.99 -22.33
C LYS A 189 13.66 -14.18 -23.42
N ILE A 190 12.98 -13.10 -23.05
CA ILE A 190 12.24 -12.25 -24.00
C ILE A 190 13.20 -11.48 -24.90
N GLU A 191 14.27 -10.88 -24.36
CA GLU A 191 15.27 -10.14 -25.14
C GLU A 191 15.98 -11.01 -26.19
N LYS A 192 15.96 -12.35 -26.04
CA LYS A 192 16.50 -13.31 -27.02
C LYS A 192 15.50 -13.74 -28.10
N MET A 193 14.23 -13.35 -27.98
CA MET A 193 13.24 -13.64 -29.01
C MET A 193 13.46 -12.69 -30.19
N GLU A 194 13.40 -13.24 -31.39
CA GLU A 194 13.43 -12.45 -32.64
C GLU A 194 12.25 -11.47 -32.66
N ASP A 195 12.56 -10.22 -33.06
CA ASP A 195 11.60 -9.12 -33.21
C ASP A 195 10.62 -8.96 -32.04
N TRP A 196 11.09 -9.18 -30.80
CA TRP A 196 10.23 -9.03 -29.62
C TRP A 196 9.64 -7.62 -29.49
N GLN A 197 10.30 -6.62 -30.07
CA GLN A 197 9.83 -5.24 -30.17
C GLN A 197 8.63 -5.09 -31.12
N GLU A 198 8.42 -6.01 -32.06
CA GLU A 198 7.24 -6.03 -32.95
C GLU A 198 6.10 -6.88 -32.36
N LYS A 199 6.43 -7.78 -31.41
CA LYS A 199 5.43 -8.61 -30.74
C LYS A 199 4.48 -7.79 -29.88
N GLY A 200 3.23 -8.27 -29.80
CA GLY A 200 2.21 -7.69 -28.92
C GLY A 200 2.44 -8.06 -27.45
N VAL A 201 1.98 -7.21 -26.53
CA VAL A 201 2.17 -7.41 -25.07
C VAL A 201 1.63 -8.75 -24.58
N ASN A 202 0.53 -9.25 -25.16
CA ASN A 202 -0.06 -10.55 -24.81
C ASN A 202 0.83 -11.73 -25.21
N GLU A 203 1.59 -11.61 -26.30
CA GLU A 203 2.54 -12.64 -26.73
C GLU A 203 3.74 -12.70 -25.78
N LEU A 204 4.28 -11.54 -25.42
CA LEU A 204 5.34 -11.42 -24.44
C LEU A 204 4.91 -11.95 -23.06
N LEU A 205 3.66 -11.66 -22.66
CA LEU A 205 3.09 -12.19 -21.43
C LEU A 205 3.03 -13.72 -21.42
N ARG A 206 2.64 -14.37 -22.53
CA ARG A 206 2.61 -15.84 -22.63
C ARG A 206 4.00 -16.45 -22.44
N GLU A 207 5.02 -15.87 -23.07
CA GLU A 207 6.40 -16.34 -22.90
C GLU A 207 6.93 -16.10 -21.49
N ALA A 208 6.64 -14.93 -20.91
CA ALA A 208 6.98 -14.65 -19.51
C ALA A 208 6.35 -15.66 -18.55
N LEU A 209 5.06 -15.98 -18.73
CA LEU A 209 4.35 -16.98 -17.92
C LEU A 209 4.99 -18.37 -18.05
N ARG A 210 5.39 -18.77 -19.26
CA ARG A 210 6.08 -20.05 -19.48
C ARG A 210 7.40 -20.13 -18.69
N VAL A 211 8.19 -19.06 -18.71
CA VAL A 211 9.46 -18.99 -17.95
C VAL A 211 9.21 -19.05 -16.44
N TYR A 212 8.24 -18.26 -15.95
CA TYR A 212 7.86 -18.23 -14.54
C TYR A 212 7.41 -19.61 -14.05
N LEU A 213 6.50 -20.28 -14.78
CA LEU A 213 5.97 -21.58 -14.39
C LEU A 213 7.05 -22.67 -14.37
N ARG A 214 7.95 -22.65 -15.36
CA ARG A 214 9.10 -23.58 -15.39
C ARG A 214 9.98 -23.41 -14.15
N ARG A 215 10.25 -22.17 -13.74
CA ARG A 215 11.03 -21.90 -12.52
C ARG A 215 10.32 -22.40 -11.27
N GLU A 216 9.01 -22.19 -11.14
CA GLU A 216 8.25 -22.68 -9.99
C GLU A 216 8.21 -24.22 -9.92
N GLU A 217 8.14 -24.88 -11.08
CA GLU A 217 8.25 -26.33 -11.18
C GLU A 217 9.64 -26.81 -10.73
N GLU A 218 10.71 -26.18 -11.20
CA GLU A 218 12.10 -26.49 -10.80
C GLU A 218 12.32 -26.28 -9.30
N LYS A 219 11.78 -25.19 -8.73
CA LYS A 219 11.80 -24.88 -7.28
C LYS A 219 11.06 -25.95 -6.47
N THR A 220 9.91 -26.40 -6.96
CA THR A 220 9.12 -27.46 -6.30
C THR A 220 9.85 -28.81 -6.34
N LYS A 221 10.42 -29.17 -7.49
CA LYS A 221 11.25 -30.38 -7.64
C LYS A 221 12.48 -30.33 -6.73
N ALA A 222 13.15 -29.19 -6.61
CA ALA A 222 14.30 -29.02 -5.73
C ALA A 222 13.92 -29.22 -4.25
N LYS A 223 12.80 -28.62 -3.81
CA LYS A 223 12.27 -28.83 -2.44
C LYS A 223 11.96 -30.31 -2.17
N ALA A 224 11.29 -30.99 -3.10
CA ALA A 224 10.99 -32.41 -2.96
C ALA A 224 12.26 -33.27 -2.83
N ARG A 225 13.30 -32.98 -3.62
CA ARG A 225 14.60 -33.66 -3.53
C ARG A 225 15.26 -33.48 -2.15
N ILE A 226 15.19 -32.27 -1.58
CA ILE A 226 15.72 -32.00 -0.23
C ILE A 226 14.96 -32.80 0.82
N ILE A 227 13.61 -32.80 0.78
CA ILE A 227 12.78 -33.57 1.73
C ILE A 227 13.12 -35.06 1.67
N VAL A 228 13.24 -35.62 0.46
CA VAL A 228 13.62 -37.03 0.27
C VAL A 228 15.02 -37.33 0.81
N ALA A 229 15.98 -36.43 0.61
CA ALA A 229 17.34 -36.59 1.14
C ALA A 229 17.35 -36.60 2.68
N VAL A 230 16.67 -35.64 3.32
CA VAL A 230 16.56 -35.53 4.78
C VAL A 230 15.87 -36.77 5.39
N ALA A 231 14.79 -37.25 4.77
CA ALA A 231 14.10 -38.46 5.21
C ALA A 231 15.01 -39.70 5.11
N ARG A 232 15.80 -39.84 4.03
CA ARG A 232 16.76 -40.94 3.86
C ARG A 232 17.89 -40.91 4.89
N GLU A 233 18.39 -39.74 5.25
CA GLU A 233 19.40 -39.60 6.31
C GLU A 233 18.84 -39.95 7.69
N SER A 234 17.59 -39.55 7.97
CA SER A 234 16.89 -39.87 9.22
C SER A 234 16.66 -41.38 9.39
N ILE A 235 16.43 -42.11 8.30
CA ILE A 235 16.30 -43.58 8.30
C ILE A 235 17.67 -44.28 8.43
N LYS A 236 18.76 -43.63 7.99
CA LYS A 236 20.14 -44.17 8.08
C LYS A 236 20.84 -43.85 9.40
N ALA A 237 20.27 -42.99 10.25
CA ALA A 237 20.77 -42.79 11.61
C ALA A 237 20.58 -44.10 12.42
N PRO A 238 21.64 -44.68 13.00
CA PRO A 238 21.50 -45.93 13.74
C PRO A 238 20.63 -45.72 14.97
N SER A 239 19.63 -46.58 15.14
CA SER A 239 19.00 -46.88 16.43
C SER A 239 20.05 -47.49 17.37
N GLY A 240 20.93 -46.64 17.91
CA GLY A 240 22.09 -47.01 18.69
C GLY A 240 22.25 -46.14 19.93
N GLN A 241 21.25 -46.10 20.81
CA GLN A 241 21.47 -45.79 22.22
C GLN A 241 20.78 -46.85 23.07
N GLY A 242 21.57 -47.86 23.45
CA GLY A 242 21.24 -48.72 24.56
C GLY A 242 21.01 -47.88 25.81
N LEU A 243 19.96 -48.25 26.55
CA LEU A 243 19.65 -47.76 27.89
C LEU A 243 20.92 -47.67 28.75
N PRO A 244 21.20 -46.55 29.42
CA PRO A 244 22.30 -46.51 30.36
C PRO A 244 21.90 -47.33 31.59
N GLY A 245 22.54 -48.48 31.73
CA GLY A 245 22.45 -49.32 32.91
C GLY A 245 22.80 -48.54 34.18
N LYS A 246 21.97 -48.76 35.21
CA LYS A 246 22.23 -48.35 36.59
C LYS A 246 23.67 -48.70 36.97
N LYS A 247 24.54 -47.68 37.09
CA LYS A 247 25.78 -47.80 37.87
C LYS A 247 25.52 -47.23 39.26
N THR A 248 25.73 -48.12 40.20
CA THR A 248 25.67 -47.98 41.65
C THR A 248 26.51 -46.81 42.16
N LEU A 249 25.89 -46.00 43.02
CA LEU A 249 26.53 -44.93 43.78
C LEU A 249 27.43 -45.56 44.86
N ASN A 250 28.74 -45.50 44.67
CA ASN A 250 29.71 -45.89 45.69
C ASN A 250 29.96 -44.68 46.60
N GLN A 251 29.33 -44.65 47.77
CA GLN A 251 29.66 -43.69 48.83
C GLN A 251 30.95 -44.14 49.51
N ARG A 252 32.04 -43.39 49.33
CA ARG A 252 33.14 -43.34 50.29
C ARG A 252 33.66 -41.91 50.36
N GLY A 253 33.46 -41.30 51.53
CA GLY A 253 34.12 -40.06 51.88
C GLY A 253 33.34 -39.29 52.94
N LYS A 254 33.58 -39.61 54.21
CA LYS A 254 33.84 -38.62 55.28
C LYS A 254 34.04 -39.32 56.63
N GLU A 255 35.30 -39.34 57.06
CA GLU A 255 35.66 -39.22 58.47
C GLU A 255 36.91 -38.33 58.56
N ARG A 256 37.07 -37.68 59.73
CA ARG A 256 38.04 -36.64 60.15
C ARG A 256 37.49 -35.22 59.90
N LYS A 257 37.19 -34.40 60.91
CA LYS A 257 37.46 -34.37 62.36
C LYS A 257 36.27 -33.69 63.04
#